data_AF-A0A947TE75-F1
#
_entry.id   AF-A0A947TE75-F1
#
_cell.length_a   1.000
_cell.length_b   1.000
_cell.length_c   1.000
_cell.angle_alpha   90.00
_cell.angle_beta   90.00
_cell.angle_gamma   90.00
#
_symmetry.space_group_name_H-M   'P 1'
#
loop_
_entity.id
_entity.type
_entity.pdbx_description
1 polymer ?
#
loop_
_entity_poly.entity_id
_entity_poly.type
_entity_poly.pdbx_seq_one_letter_code
_entity_poly.pdbx_strand_id
1 'polypeptide(L)' 'MNEEKISLTSRKKWLWLGITIALLNPVFSGLILGIAFWTEPELKKESRIILGISIIWGIIFIYLSRWLMSQGYLPSY' A
#
# COMPACT_ATOMS: atom_id res chain seq x y z
N MET A 1 10.47 -32.91 -15.06
CA MET A 1 10.01 -32.08 -13.93
C MET A 1 10.81 -30.79 -14.01
N ASN A 2 10.26 -29.76 -14.67
CA ASN A 2 11.00 -28.53 -14.97
C ASN A 2 11.07 -27.68 -13.70
N GLU A 3 12.28 -27.50 -13.20
CA GLU A 3 12.57 -26.69 -12.03
C GLU A 3 12.26 -25.21 -12.29
N GLU A 4 11.64 -24.62 -11.29
CA GLU A 4 11.03 -23.30 -11.23
C GLU A 4 12.04 -22.16 -11.53
N LYS A 5 12.09 -21.71 -12.79
CA LYS A 5 12.61 -20.37 -13.12
C LYS A 5 11.58 -19.26 -12.87
N ILE A 6 10.84 -19.32 -11.77
CA ILE A 6 9.95 -18.24 -11.30
C ILE A 6 10.70 -17.39 -10.24
N SER A 7 12.01 -17.20 -10.38
CA SER A 7 12.82 -16.90 -9.18
C SER A 7 13.04 -15.42 -8.83
N LEU A 8 12.75 -14.43 -9.68
CA LEU A 8 12.98 -13.01 -9.31
C LEU A 8 11.98 -12.00 -9.92
N THR A 9 11.51 -12.26 -11.14
CA THR A 9 10.61 -11.35 -11.88
C THR A 9 9.24 -11.22 -11.21
N SER A 10 8.71 -12.32 -10.69
CA SER A 10 7.41 -12.36 -10.03
C SER A 10 7.42 -11.53 -8.74
N ARG A 11 8.45 -11.67 -7.91
CA ARG A 11 8.57 -10.97 -6.62
C ARG A 11 8.57 -9.45 -6.77
N LYS A 12 9.38 -8.94 -7.71
CA LYS A 12 9.46 -7.50 -8.01
C LYS A 12 8.15 -6.98 -8.62
N LYS A 13 7.46 -7.80 -9.43
CA LYS A 13 6.15 -7.47 -10.00
C LYS A 13 5.06 -7.36 -8.93
N TRP A 14 5.02 -8.30 -7.99
CA TRP A 14 4.07 -8.29 -6.87
C TRP A 14 4.31 -7.11 -5.92
N LEU A 15 5.57 -6.75 -5.64
CA LEU A 15 5.90 -5.52 -4.90
C LEU A 15 5.35 -4.27 -5.59
N TRP A 16 5.64 -4.10 -6.88
CA TRP A 16 5.17 -2.95 -7.64
C TRP A 16 3.64 -2.90 -7.70
N LEU A 17 2.98 -4.04 -7.88
CA LEU A 17 1.52 -4.14 -7.81
C LEU A 17 0.99 -3.67 -6.45
N GLY A 18 1.62 -4.12 -5.36
CA GLY A 18 1.27 -3.71 -4.00
C GLY A 18 1.42 -2.22 -3.76
N ILE A 19 2.52 -1.62 -4.24
CA ILE A 19 2.75 -0.17 -4.19
C ILE A 19 1.71 0.59 -5.03
N THR A 20 1.41 0.13 -6.25
CA THR A 20 0.40 0.77 -7.12
C THR A 20 -0.99 0.73 -6.49
N ILE A 21 -1.37 -0.40 -5.88
CA ILE A 21 -2.66 -0.53 -5.20
C ILE A 21 -2.71 0.36 -3.94
N ALA A 22 -1.62 0.41 -3.17
CA ALA A 22 -1.46 1.31 -2.03
C ALA A 22 -1.37 2.80 -2.41
N LEU A 23 -1.19 3.14 -3.69
CA LEU A 23 -1.26 4.53 -4.17
C LEU A 23 -2.66 4.88 -4.68
N LEU A 24 -3.35 3.95 -5.33
CA LEU A 24 -4.68 4.18 -5.91
C LEU A 24 -5.82 4.08 -4.89
N ASN A 25 -5.67 3.25 -3.86
CA ASN A 25 -6.60 3.17 -2.74
C ASN A 25 -5.80 3.02 -1.43
N PRO A 26 -5.34 4.16 -0.90
CA PRO A 26 -4.12 4.17 -0.11
C PRO A 26 -4.23 3.65 1.31
N VAL A 27 -5.44 3.68 1.89
CA VAL A 27 -5.63 3.25 3.27
C VAL A 27 -5.99 1.78 3.32
N PHE A 28 -7.11 1.37 2.73
CA PHE A 28 -7.59 -0.02 2.88
C PHE A 28 -6.76 -1.00 2.07
N SER A 29 -6.49 -0.70 0.80
CA SER A 29 -5.81 -1.66 -0.07
C SER A 29 -4.33 -1.79 0.24
N GLY A 30 -3.69 -0.69 0.66
CA GLY A 30 -2.30 -0.70 1.13
C GLY A 30 -2.12 -1.48 2.44
N LEU A 31 -3.05 -1.36 3.40
CA LEU A 31 -3.03 -2.16 4.63
C LEU A 31 -3.26 -3.65 4.34
N ILE A 32 -4.23 -4.00 3.49
CA ILE A 32 -4.53 -5.40 3.13
C ILE A 32 -3.33 -6.07 2.45
N LEU A 33 -2.71 -5.40 1.48
CA LEU A 33 -1.53 -5.92 0.79
C LEU A 33 -0.29 -5.98 1.69
N GLY A 34 -0.09 -4.96 2.53
CA GLY A 34 0.96 -4.97 3.54
C GLY A 34 0.83 -6.17 4.48
N ILE A 35 -0.37 -6.48 4.96
CA ILE A 35 -0.63 -7.64 5.82
C ILE A 35 -0.41 -8.95 5.06
N ALA A 36 -0.89 -9.05 3.81
CA ALA A 36 -0.67 -10.23 2.96
C ALA A 36 0.81 -10.51 2.68
N PHE A 37 1.65 -9.47 2.58
CA PHE A 37 3.09 -9.64 2.40
C PHE A 37 3.81 -9.95 3.72
N TRP A 38 3.21 -9.59 4.86
CA TRP A 38 3.77 -9.88 6.18
C TRP A 38 3.70 -11.37 6.53
N THR A 39 2.66 -12.07 6.04
CA THR A 39 2.50 -13.51 6.22
C THR A 39 3.54 -14.34 5.47
N GLU A 40 4.13 -13.77 4.41
CA GLU A 40 5.21 -14.39 3.65
C GLU A 40 6.57 -14.04 4.29
N PRO A 41 7.31 -15.02 4.88
CA PRO A 41 8.58 -14.74 5.57
C PRO A 41 9.61 -14.08 4.68
N GLU A 42 9.52 -14.36 3.38
CA GLU A 42 10.32 -13.84 2.28
C GLU A 42 10.09 -12.37 1.94
N LEU A 43 8.89 -11.83 2.25
CA LEU A 43 8.43 -10.50 1.87
C LEU A 43 8.24 -9.55 3.07
N LYS A 44 8.69 -9.97 4.26
CA LYS A 44 8.53 -9.19 5.49
C LYS A 44 9.15 -7.79 5.41
N LYS A 45 10.27 -7.61 4.70
CA LYS A 45 10.91 -6.30 4.55
C LYS A 45 10.06 -5.36 3.69
N GLU A 46 9.53 -5.90 2.60
CA GLU A 46 8.64 -5.25 1.65
C GLU A 46 7.31 -4.87 2.29
N SER A 47 6.74 -5.76 3.11
CA SER A 47 5.51 -5.51 3.86
C SER A 47 5.60 -4.29 4.77
N ARG A 48 6.74 -4.11 5.47
CA ARG A 48 6.98 -2.95 6.34
C ARG A 48 6.97 -1.64 5.57
N ILE A 49 7.52 -1.66 4.35
CA ILE A 49 7.54 -0.48 3.47
C ILE A 49 6.12 -0.14 3.03
N ILE A 50 5.36 -1.13 2.55
CA ILE A 50 3.97 -0.93 2.10
C ILE A 50 3.08 -0.44 3.25
N LEU A 51 3.19 -1.05 4.44
CA LEU A 51 2.45 -0.63 5.62
C LEU A 51 2.83 0.78 6.07
N GLY A 52 4.13 1.10 6.11
CA GLY A 52 4.61 2.44 6.46
C GLY A 52 4.08 3.51 5.52
N ILE A 53 4.13 3.26 4.21
CA ILE A 53 3.58 4.16 3.19
C ILE A 53 2.06 4.33 3.38
N SER A 54 1.33 3.24 3.61
CA SER A 54 -0.14 3.27 3.79
C SER A 54 -0.56 4.10 4.99
N ILE A 55 0.17 3.99 6.11
CA ILE A 55 -0.08 4.78 7.32
C ILE A 55 0.20 6.26 7.07
N ILE A 56 1.36 6.59 6.50
CA ILE A 56 1.74 7.98 6.18
C ILE A 56 0.69 8.60 5.24
N TRP A 57 0.27 7.86 4.21
CA TRP A 57 -0.77 8.33 3.30
C TRP A 57 -2.12 8.50 3.98
N GLY A 58 -2.51 7.61 4.89
CA GLY A 58 -3.73 7.78 5.68
C GLY A 58 -3.73 9.08 6.50
N ILE A 59 -2.60 9.43 7.10
CA ILE A 59 -2.42 10.70 7.81
C ILE A 59 -2.55 11.88 6.84
N ILE A 60 -1.84 11.85 5.71
CA ILE A 60 -1.90 12.89 4.67
C ILE A 60 -3.34 13.08 4.19
N PHE A 61 -4.04 11.99 3.91
CA PHE A 61 -5.43 12.01 3.44
C PHE A 61 -6.34 12.69 4.46
N ILE A 62 -6.25 12.33 5.75
CA ILE A 62 -7.06 12.96 6.80
C ILE A 62 -6.79 14.46 6.89
N TYR A 63 -5.52 14.87 6.88
CA TYR A 63 -5.14 16.28 6.94
C TYR A 63 -5.61 17.05 5.71
N LEU A 64 -5.43 16.48 4.51
CA LEU A 64 -5.83 17.10 3.26
C LEU A 64 -7.35 17.22 3.17
N SER A 65 -8.09 16.18 3.54
CA SER A 65 -9.56 16.21 3.59
C SER A 65 -10.06 17.27 4.57
N ARG A 66 -9.48 17.35 5.78
CA ARG A 66 -9.83 18.39 6.76
C ARG A 66 -9.52 19.80 6.23
N TRP A 67 -8.37 19.97 5.61
CA TRP A 67 -8.00 21.25 5.00
C TRP A 67 -8.95 21.62 3.87
N LEU A 68 -9.28 20.71 2.95
CA LEU A 68 -10.24 20.95 1.87
C LEU A 68 -11.65 21.27 2.39
N MET A 69 -12.10 20.59 3.46
CA MET A 69 -13.36 20.94 4.14
C MET A 69 -13.32 22.36 4.71
N SER A 70 -12.20 22.77 5.34
CA SER A 70 -12.06 24.14 5.88
C SER A 70 -12.09 25.23 4.80
N GLN A 71 -11.73 24.89 3.56
CA GLN A 71 -11.78 25.80 2.42
C GLN A 71 -13.14 25.77 1.70
N GLY A 72 -14.07 24.90 2.11
CA GLY A 72 -15.38 24.72 1.46
C GLY A 72 -15.36 23.94 0.14
N TYR A 73 -14.22 23.31 -0.21
CA TYR A 73 -14.14 22.45 -1.41
C TYR A 73 -14.80 21.07 -1.20
N LEU A 74 -14.94 20.63 0.05
CA LEU A 74 -15.62 19.39 0.42
C LEU A 74 -16.72 19.67 1.45
N PRO A 75 -17.86 18.96 1.39
CA PRO A 75 -18.91 19.07 2.40
C PRO A 75 -18.44 18.55 3.76
N SER A 76 -18.69 19.32 4.83
CA SER A 76 -18.56 18.88 6.20
C SER A 76 -19.90 18.29 6.67
N TYR A 77 -19.99 16.97 6.76
CA TYR A 77 -21.12 16.28 7.38
C TYR A 77 -20.88 16.10 8.88
#